data_AF-A0A6A6R3H7-F1
#
_entry.id   AF-A0A6A6R3H7-F1
#
_cell.length_a   1.000
_cell.length_b   1.000
_cell.length_c   1.000
_cell.angle_alpha   90.00
_cell.angle_beta   90.00
_cell.angle_gamma   90.00
#
_symmetry.space_group_name_H-M   'P 1'
#
loop_
_entity.id
_entity.type
_entity.pdbx_description
1 polymer ?
#
loop_
_entity_poly.entity_id
_entity_poly.type
_entity_poly.pdbx_seq_one_letter_code
_entity_poly.pdbx_strand_id
1 'polypeptide(L)'
;MSSAFRSLKVRAIKPTYTTKYSSIYAQNQILGDRSHPLYKKTIRRYEQRDTSGLWWSATTPTFGKKKVVRSWVLRRIRQAFSEALEARGLDKDGKPEAGIGNEAHEQKLLSLYGTLRIGADDRASTVKYEELRKECDELVSAVMNLCSRDKKTVDSSSTIPQYRPREDRPSSSSDAGPQSIVAAMAPSVPREKRKRPKLRDAKPV
;
A
#
# COMPACT_ATOMS: atom_id res chain seq x y z
N MET A 1 -7.96 -6.19 -13.90
CA MET A 1 -7.43 -6.88 -12.70
C MET A 1 -7.11 -8.30 -13.12
N SER A 2 -5.87 -8.77 -12.96
CA SER A 2 -5.48 -10.09 -13.45
C SER A 2 -6.21 -11.20 -12.67
N SER A 3 -6.98 -12.02 -13.39
CA SER A 3 -7.84 -13.10 -12.87
C SER A 3 -7.06 -14.30 -12.32
N ALA A 4 -5.73 -14.30 -12.42
CA ALA A 4 -4.89 -15.47 -12.17
C ALA A 4 -4.84 -15.96 -10.70
N PHE A 5 -5.20 -15.11 -9.73
CA PHE A 5 -5.08 -15.42 -8.30
C PHE A 5 -6.37 -15.97 -7.68
N ARG A 6 -7.46 -16.08 -8.45
CA ARG A 6 -8.75 -16.61 -7.93
C ARG A 6 -8.70 -18.09 -7.55
N SER A 7 -7.76 -18.85 -8.10
CA SER A 7 -7.61 -20.29 -7.83
C SER A 7 -6.67 -20.61 -6.67
N LEU A 8 -5.98 -19.62 -6.09
CA LEU A 8 -5.10 -19.86 -4.95
C LEU A 8 -5.91 -20.03 -3.68
N LYS A 9 -5.53 -21.00 -2.84
CA LYS A 9 -6.19 -21.31 -1.56
C LYS A 9 -5.77 -20.32 -0.46
N VAL A 10 -5.76 -19.02 -0.78
CA VAL A 10 -5.38 -17.96 0.16
C VAL A 10 -6.60 -17.50 0.96
N ARG A 11 -6.49 -17.60 2.28
CA ARG A 11 -7.53 -17.16 3.23
C ARG A 11 -7.12 -15.89 3.95
N ALA A 12 -5.83 -15.70 4.22
CA ALA A 12 -5.33 -14.56 4.97
C ALA A 12 -4.93 -13.38 4.07
N ILE A 13 -4.54 -13.64 2.82
CA ILE A 13 -4.04 -12.60 1.92
C ILE A 13 -4.87 -12.46 0.63
N LYS A 14 -4.87 -11.25 0.09
CA LYS A 14 -5.50 -10.86 -1.17
C LYS A 14 -4.42 -10.33 -2.11
N PRO A 15 -3.78 -11.22 -2.89
CA PRO A 15 -2.76 -10.81 -3.83
C PRO A 15 -3.37 -10.18 -5.08
N THR A 16 -2.72 -9.14 -5.59
CA THR A 16 -2.98 -8.53 -6.89
C THR A 16 -1.66 -8.35 -7.59
N TYR A 17 -1.45 -9.08 -8.67
CA TYR A 17 -0.25 -8.99 -9.48
C TYR A 17 -0.56 -8.33 -10.81
N THR A 18 0.41 -7.59 -11.33
CA THR A 18 0.36 -6.96 -12.64
C THR A 18 1.77 -6.96 -13.21
N THR A 19 1.92 -7.45 -14.43
CA THR A 19 3.21 -7.52 -15.14
C THR A 19 3.80 -6.12 -15.41
N LYS A 20 2.93 -5.11 -15.50
CA LYS A 20 3.31 -3.69 -15.65
C LYS A 20 3.71 -3.07 -14.32
N TYR A 21 4.78 -2.27 -14.35
CA TYR A 21 5.17 -1.43 -13.21
C TYR A 21 4.11 -0.36 -12.97
N SER A 22 3.47 -0.41 -11.80
CA SER A 22 2.43 0.52 -11.38
C SER A 22 2.74 1.07 -10.00
N SER A 23 2.64 2.39 -9.84
CA SER A 23 2.77 3.04 -8.54
C SER A 23 1.77 2.54 -7.51
N ILE A 24 2.16 2.59 -6.24
CA ILE A 24 1.30 2.16 -5.12
C ILE A 24 0.15 3.16 -4.93
N TYR A 25 -1.01 2.71 -4.45
CA TYR A 25 -2.23 3.54 -4.33
C TYR A 25 -2.01 4.90 -3.66
N ALA A 26 -1.21 4.96 -2.58
CA ALA A 26 -0.89 6.23 -1.91
C ALA A 26 -0.07 7.18 -2.80
N GLN A 27 0.80 6.64 -3.65
CA GLN A 27 1.56 7.43 -4.61
C GLN A 27 0.69 7.86 -5.80
N ASN A 28 -0.33 7.08 -6.18
CA ASN A 28 -1.22 7.43 -7.28
C ASN A 28 -1.96 8.75 -7.05
N GLN A 29 -2.34 9.06 -5.81
CA GLN A 29 -2.98 10.35 -5.48
C GLN A 29 -2.01 11.52 -5.70
N ILE A 30 -0.76 11.34 -5.30
CA ILE A 30 0.29 12.36 -5.46
C ILE A 30 0.70 12.50 -6.93
N LEU A 31 0.87 11.39 -7.64
CA LEU A 31 1.29 11.35 -9.05
C LEU A 31 0.17 11.79 -10.00
N GLY A 32 -1.09 11.64 -9.60
CA GLY A 32 -2.23 12.17 -10.34
C GLY A 32 -2.28 13.70 -10.26
N ASP A 33 -1.98 14.29 -9.11
CA ASP A 33 -2.11 15.73 -8.91
C ASP A 33 -0.78 16.48 -9.11
N ARG A 34 -0.63 17.17 -10.25
CA ARG A 34 0.56 17.99 -10.55
C ARG A 34 0.73 19.17 -9.59
N SER A 35 -0.35 19.63 -8.95
CA SER A 35 -0.31 20.73 -7.98
C SER A 35 0.11 20.27 -6.57
N HIS A 36 0.15 18.96 -6.33
CA HIS A 36 0.54 18.42 -5.03
C HIS A 36 2.00 18.78 -4.70
N PRO A 37 2.32 19.32 -3.51
CA PRO A 37 3.68 19.80 -3.19
C PRO A 37 4.75 18.70 -3.28
N LEU A 38 4.36 17.45 -3.00
CA LEU A 38 5.25 16.29 -3.12
C LEU A 38 5.34 15.68 -4.52
N TYR A 39 4.65 16.22 -5.54
CA TYR A 39 4.60 15.67 -6.90
C TYR A 39 6.01 15.50 -7.49
N LYS A 40 6.78 16.59 -7.60
CA LYS A 40 8.14 16.58 -8.17
C LYS A 40 9.06 15.59 -7.46
N LYS A 41 9.01 15.53 -6.13
CA LYS A 41 9.82 14.60 -5.32
C LYS A 41 9.38 13.14 -5.51
N THR A 42 8.11 12.90 -5.75
CA THR A 42 7.56 11.54 -5.91
C THR A 42 7.83 11.02 -7.32
N ILE A 43 7.75 11.88 -8.34
CA ILE A 43 8.16 11.55 -9.71
C ILE A 43 9.63 11.18 -9.78
N ARG A 44 10.53 12.02 -9.26
CA ARG A 44 11.96 11.73 -9.29
C ARG A 44 12.29 10.37 -8.63
N ARG A 45 11.65 10.07 -7.49
CA ARG A 45 11.80 8.76 -6.83
C ARG A 45 11.22 7.60 -7.63
N TYR A 46 10.20 7.85 -8.44
CA TYR A 46 9.60 6.84 -9.30
C TYR A 46 10.47 6.56 -10.53
N GLU A 47 11.00 7.62 -11.16
CA GLU A 47 11.91 7.54 -12.31
C GLU A 47 13.25 6.88 -11.92
N GLN A 48 13.75 7.16 -10.72
CA GLN A 48 14.99 6.55 -10.19
C GLN A 48 14.81 5.11 -9.72
N ARG A 49 13.58 4.59 -9.68
CA ARG A 49 13.33 3.26 -9.13
C ARG A 49 13.68 2.20 -10.17
N ASP A 50 14.57 1.28 -9.79
CA ASP A 50 14.96 0.15 -10.64
C ASP A 50 13.75 -0.68 -11.09
N THR A 51 13.58 -0.80 -12.40
CA THR A 51 12.57 -1.65 -13.07
C THR A 51 13.08 -3.05 -13.37
N SER A 52 14.19 -3.47 -12.76
CA SER A 52 14.82 -4.78 -12.98
C SER A 52 14.36 -5.87 -12.01
N GLY A 53 13.39 -5.58 -11.12
CA GLY A 53 12.88 -6.54 -10.13
C GLY A 53 11.42 -6.32 -9.77
N LEU A 54 10.90 -7.17 -8.88
CA LEU A 54 9.51 -7.18 -8.45
C LEU A 54 9.22 -6.02 -7.49
N TRP A 55 8.34 -5.12 -7.91
CA TRP A 55 7.82 -4.07 -7.03
C TRP A 55 6.69 -4.59 -6.18
N TRP A 56 6.98 -5.01 -4.96
CA TRP A 56 5.93 -5.50 -4.07
C TRP A 56 5.61 -4.54 -2.92
N SER A 57 4.37 -4.63 -2.42
CA SER A 57 3.94 -3.88 -1.24
C SER A 57 2.86 -4.66 -0.49
N ALA A 58 2.93 -4.62 0.84
CA ALA A 58 1.90 -5.16 1.73
C ALA A 58 1.04 -4.02 2.30
N THR A 59 -0.27 -4.16 2.19
CA THR A 59 -1.26 -3.17 2.65
C THR A 59 -2.31 -3.84 3.53
N THR A 60 -2.77 -3.14 4.55
CA THR A 60 -3.91 -3.58 5.38
C THR A 60 -5.08 -2.63 5.14
N PRO A 61 -6.33 -3.14 5.09
CA PRO A 61 -7.49 -2.27 5.14
C PRO A 61 -7.53 -1.51 6.46
N THR A 62 -8.06 -0.29 6.42
CA THR A 62 -8.09 0.63 7.58
C THR A 62 -9.25 0.32 8.54
N PHE A 63 -10.16 -0.58 8.16
CA PHE A 63 -11.43 -0.79 8.87
C PHE A 63 -11.25 -1.63 10.15
N GLY A 64 -11.86 -1.18 11.25
CA GLY A 64 -12.18 -1.98 12.45
C GLY A 64 -11.03 -2.34 13.41
N LYS A 65 -9.76 -2.31 12.98
CA LYS A 65 -8.63 -2.80 13.81
C LYS A 65 -7.69 -1.71 14.32
N LYS A 66 -7.24 -1.87 15.57
CA LYS A 66 -6.22 -1.03 16.19
C LYS A 66 -4.95 -0.99 15.32
N LYS A 67 -4.29 0.17 15.27
CA LYS A 67 -3.06 0.39 14.49
C LYS A 67 -1.99 -0.67 14.80
N VAL A 68 -1.84 -1.05 16.06
CA VAL A 68 -0.89 -2.08 16.52
C VAL A 68 -1.15 -3.42 15.83
N VAL A 69 -2.40 -3.86 15.74
CA VAL A 69 -2.77 -5.12 15.07
C VAL A 69 -2.46 -5.05 13.57
N ARG A 70 -2.77 -3.92 12.92
CA ARG A 70 -2.47 -3.71 11.50
C ARG A 70 -0.97 -3.77 11.22
N SER A 71 -0.16 -3.09 12.04
CA SER A 71 1.30 -3.11 11.94
C SER A 71 1.87 -4.51 12.21
N TRP A 72 1.34 -5.23 13.20
CA TRP A 72 1.75 -6.59 13.52
C TRP A 72 1.46 -7.58 12.39
N VAL A 73 0.25 -7.55 11.82
CA VAL A 73 -0.12 -8.37 10.65
C VAL A 73 0.76 -8.05 9.45
N LEU A 74 0.96 -6.77 9.14
CA LEU A 74 1.84 -6.36 8.03
C LEU A 74 3.28 -6.86 8.21
N ARG A 75 3.80 -6.81 9.44
CA ARG A 75 5.15 -7.29 9.73
C ARG A 75 5.25 -8.79 9.44
N ARG A 76 4.27 -9.58 9.90
CA ARG A 76 4.21 -11.03 9.64
C ARG A 76 4.11 -11.36 8.15
N ILE A 77 3.27 -10.66 7.41
CA ILE A 77 3.14 -10.86 5.95
C ILE A 77 4.44 -10.55 5.24
N ARG A 78 5.09 -9.42 5.57
CA ARG A 78 6.37 -9.04 4.95
C ARG A 78 7.45 -10.08 5.24
N GLN A 79 7.52 -10.54 6.49
CA GLN A 79 8.52 -11.52 6.90
C GLN A 79 8.28 -12.87 6.21
N ALA A 80 7.05 -13.38 6.23
CA ALA A 80 6.70 -14.63 5.56
C ALA A 80 6.96 -14.57 4.05
N PHE A 81 6.69 -13.42 3.42
CA PHE A 81 6.95 -13.23 1.99
C PHE A 81 8.46 -13.14 1.68
N SER A 82 9.25 -12.44 2.52
CA SER A 82 10.71 -12.41 2.37
C SER A 82 11.32 -13.81 2.56
N GLU A 83 10.89 -14.56 3.58
CA GLU A 83 11.35 -15.94 3.81
C GLU A 83 10.99 -16.86 2.61
N ALA A 84 9.82 -16.67 2.00
CA ALA A 84 9.40 -17.42 0.80
C ALA A 84 10.21 -17.09 -0.46
N LEU A 85 10.73 -15.86 -0.57
CA LEU A 85 11.63 -15.44 -1.65
C LEU A 85 13.04 -15.99 -1.42
N GLU A 86 13.58 -15.84 -0.21
CA GLU A 86 14.90 -16.32 0.18
C GLU A 86 15.01 -17.85 0.02
N ALA A 87 13.95 -18.59 0.39
CA ALA A 87 13.88 -20.04 0.19
C ALA A 87 14.00 -20.48 -1.29
N ARG A 88 13.84 -19.56 -2.23
CA ARG A 88 13.96 -19.80 -3.68
C ARG A 88 15.19 -19.14 -4.30
N GLY A 89 16.12 -18.63 -3.48
CA GLY A 89 17.32 -17.95 -3.95
C GLY A 89 17.01 -16.59 -4.60
N LEU A 90 15.92 -15.95 -4.19
CA LEU A 90 15.57 -14.58 -4.62
C LEU A 90 15.86 -13.59 -3.49
N ASP A 91 16.41 -12.44 -3.87
CA ASP A 91 16.54 -11.28 -3.02
C ASP A 91 15.15 -10.69 -2.69
N LYS A 92 15.12 -9.76 -1.74
CA LYS A 92 13.92 -9.04 -1.27
C LYS A 92 13.15 -8.34 -2.39
N ASP A 93 13.84 -7.96 -3.46
CA ASP A 93 13.26 -7.34 -4.65
C ASP A 93 12.93 -8.35 -5.77
N GLY A 94 12.95 -9.65 -5.48
CA GLY A 94 12.61 -10.71 -6.45
C GLY A 94 13.66 -10.91 -7.55
N LYS A 95 14.87 -10.40 -7.36
CA LYS A 95 16.03 -10.64 -8.22
C LYS A 95 16.73 -11.93 -7.79
N PRO A 96 17.30 -12.72 -8.71
CA PRO A 96 18.13 -13.87 -8.31
C PRO A 96 19.33 -13.37 -7.49
N GLU A 97 19.61 -14.02 -6.37
CA GLU A 97 20.76 -13.70 -5.54
C GLU A 97 22.05 -14.10 -6.30
N ALA A 98 22.93 -13.13 -6.52
CA ALA A 98 24.17 -13.32 -7.28
C ALA A 98 25.14 -14.20 -6.48
N GLY A 99 25.10 -15.51 -6.69
CA GLY A 99 26.01 -16.46 -6.01
C GLY A 99 25.55 -17.91 -5.97
N ILE A 100 24.28 -18.20 -6.30
CA ILE A 100 23.72 -19.56 -6.26
C ILE A 100 23.53 -20.06 -7.70
N GLY A 101 24.58 -20.68 -8.28
CA GLY A 101 24.45 -21.51 -9.48
C GLY A 101 24.77 -20.86 -10.83
N ASN A 102 25.56 -21.58 -11.62
CA ASN A 102 26.36 -21.17 -12.79
C ASN A 102 25.62 -20.88 -14.11
N GLU A 103 24.30 -20.63 -14.12
CA GLU A 103 23.60 -20.44 -15.38
C GLU A 103 22.85 -19.11 -15.43
N ALA A 104 23.49 -18.12 -16.09
CA ALA A 104 22.86 -16.85 -16.46
C ALA A 104 21.52 -17.03 -17.21
N HIS A 105 21.28 -18.22 -17.79
CA HIS A 105 20.03 -18.59 -18.43
C HIS A 105 18.92 -18.98 -17.44
N GLU A 106 19.22 -19.72 -16.37
CA GLU A 106 18.26 -20.05 -15.31
C GLU A 106 17.93 -18.83 -14.44
N GLN A 107 18.92 -18.00 -14.16
CA GLN A 107 18.75 -16.74 -13.41
C GLN A 107 17.77 -15.79 -14.11
N LYS A 108 17.78 -15.78 -15.46
CA LYS A 108 16.84 -14.98 -16.28
C LYS A 108 15.42 -15.57 -16.29
N LEU A 109 15.29 -16.88 -16.10
CA LEU A 109 13.99 -17.56 -15.96
C LEU A 109 13.35 -17.32 -14.59
N LEU A 110 14.17 -17.09 -13.57
CA LEU A 110 13.73 -16.88 -12.19
C LEU A 110 13.47 -15.41 -11.83
N SER A 111 13.91 -14.46 -12.67
CA SER A 111 13.73 -13.03 -12.40
C SER A 111 12.24 -12.66 -12.38
N LEU A 112 11.76 -12.28 -11.19
CA LEU A 112 10.40 -11.79 -11.01
C LEU A 112 10.36 -10.30 -11.37
N TYR A 113 9.40 -9.92 -12.20
CA TYR A 113 9.22 -8.54 -12.64
C TYR A 113 7.77 -8.09 -12.44
N GLY A 114 7.53 -6.79 -12.56
CA GLY A 114 6.21 -6.19 -12.43
C GLY A 114 5.88 -5.74 -11.01
N THR A 115 4.59 -5.62 -10.71
CA THR A 115 4.08 -5.09 -9.43
C THR A 115 3.19 -6.10 -8.72
N LEU A 116 3.52 -6.40 -7.46
CA LEU A 116 2.73 -7.26 -6.58
C LEU A 116 2.16 -6.45 -5.40
N ARG A 117 0.86 -6.48 -5.22
CA ARG A 117 0.18 -5.90 -4.06
C ARG A 117 -0.40 -7.01 -3.22
N ILE A 118 0.00 -7.06 -1.96
CA ILE A 118 -0.49 -8.03 -0.99
C ILE A 118 -1.42 -7.28 -0.05
N GLY A 119 -2.72 -7.46 -0.21
CA GLY A 119 -3.71 -7.00 0.75
C GLY A 119 -3.82 -8.01 1.89
N ALA A 120 -3.78 -7.56 3.14
CA ALA A 120 -4.18 -8.41 4.27
C ALA A 120 -5.70 -8.51 4.32
N ASP A 121 -6.23 -9.72 4.44
CA ASP A 121 -7.62 -9.94 4.77
C ASP A 121 -7.83 -9.87 6.29
N ASP A 122 -9.08 -9.72 6.72
CA ASP A 122 -9.39 -9.60 8.13
C ASP A 122 -9.10 -10.88 8.93
N ARG A 123 -9.00 -12.02 8.25
CA ARG A 123 -8.62 -13.31 8.84
C ARG A 123 -7.13 -13.41 9.17
N ALA A 124 -6.28 -12.55 8.58
CA ALA A 124 -4.83 -12.59 8.77
C ALA A 124 -4.37 -12.38 10.21
N SER A 125 -5.18 -11.73 11.06
CA SER A 125 -4.83 -11.56 12.48
C SER A 125 -4.96 -12.83 13.30
N THR A 126 -5.86 -13.74 12.90
CA THR A 126 -6.20 -14.95 13.66
C THR A 126 -5.41 -16.16 13.15
N VAL A 127 -4.96 -16.11 11.89
CA VAL A 127 -4.21 -17.19 11.23
C VAL A 127 -2.82 -17.37 11.83
N LYS A 128 -2.43 -18.63 11.99
CA LYS A 128 -1.10 -19.04 12.49
C LYS A 128 -0.01 -18.68 11.48
N TYR A 129 1.22 -18.50 11.94
CA TYR A 129 2.31 -18.06 11.08
C TYR A 129 2.69 -19.10 10.02
N GLU A 130 2.63 -20.38 10.38
CA GLU A 130 2.92 -21.49 9.47
C GLU A 130 1.95 -21.53 8.27
N GLU A 131 0.67 -21.29 8.52
CA GLU A 131 -0.34 -21.21 7.45
C GLU A 131 -0.09 -20.00 6.56
N LEU A 132 0.25 -18.85 7.16
CA LEU A 132 0.59 -17.64 6.42
C LEU A 132 1.83 -17.83 5.53
N ARG A 133 2.83 -18.57 6.02
CA ARG A 133 4.04 -18.90 5.26
C ARG A 133 3.70 -19.78 4.07
N LYS A 134 2.92 -20.85 4.26
CA LYS A 134 2.44 -21.71 3.17
C LYS A 134 1.66 -20.93 2.11
N GLU A 135 0.79 -20.02 2.53
CA GLU A 135 0.07 -19.11 1.62
C GLU A 135 1.01 -18.21 0.82
N CYS A 136 2.09 -17.71 1.44
CA CYS A 136 3.12 -16.92 0.74
C CYS A 136 3.96 -17.79 -0.21
N ASP A 137 4.26 -19.03 0.15
CA ASP A 137 4.98 -19.96 -0.72
C ASP A 137 4.15 -20.28 -1.98
N GLU A 138 2.87 -20.58 -1.82
CA GLU A 138 1.94 -20.78 -2.95
C GLU A 138 1.85 -19.53 -3.83
N LEU A 139 1.82 -18.35 -3.20
CA LEU A 139 1.81 -17.07 -3.91
C LEU A 139 3.05 -16.90 -4.79
N VAL A 140 4.25 -17.12 -4.25
CA VAL A 140 5.49 -16.96 -5.01
C VAL A 140 5.56 -17.98 -6.15
N SER A 141 5.14 -19.23 -5.92
CA SER A 141 5.00 -20.23 -7.00
C SER A 141 4.07 -19.75 -8.11
N ALA A 142 2.93 -19.16 -7.75
CA ALA A 142 1.98 -18.66 -8.72
C ALA A 142 2.57 -17.50 -9.55
N VAL A 143 3.28 -16.57 -8.89
CA VAL A 143 3.92 -15.45 -9.58
C VAL A 143 5.02 -15.94 -10.53
N MET A 144 5.86 -16.89 -10.10
CA MET A 144 6.87 -17.51 -10.97
C MET A 144 6.27 -18.18 -12.21
N ASN A 145 5.15 -18.88 -12.02
CA ASN A 145 4.41 -19.52 -13.12
C ASN A 145 3.84 -18.49 -14.11
N LEU A 146 3.42 -17.32 -13.63
CA LEU A 146 2.94 -16.24 -14.48
C LEU A 146 4.08 -15.57 -15.26
N CYS A 147 5.19 -15.24 -14.58
CA CYS A 147 6.38 -14.69 -15.24
C CYS A 147 6.92 -15.62 -16.34
N SER A 148 6.87 -16.94 -16.10
CA SER A 148 7.33 -17.95 -17.06
C SER A 148 6.46 -18.01 -18.33
N ARG A 149 5.19 -17.61 -18.26
CA ARG A 149 4.25 -17.59 -19.39
C ARG A 149 4.36 -16.30 -20.20
N ASP A 150 4.63 -15.17 -19.54
CA ASP A 150 4.60 -13.83 -20.13
C ASP A 150 5.94 -13.38 -20.76
N LYS A 151 6.87 -14.30 -21.06
CA LYS A 151 8.24 -14.03 -21.55
C LYS A 151 8.37 -13.11 -22.79
N LYS A 152 7.27 -12.72 -23.44
CA LYS A 152 7.28 -11.99 -24.72
C LYS A 152 7.15 -10.46 -24.63
N THR A 153 6.80 -9.87 -23.49
CA THR A 153 6.55 -8.41 -23.43
C THR A 153 6.87 -7.85 -22.05
N VAL A 154 8.16 -7.57 -21.79
CA VAL A 154 8.53 -6.65 -20.72
C VAL A 154 8.33 -5.24 -21.28
N ASP A 155 7.12 -4.70 -21.12
CA ASP A 155 6.86 -3.28 -21.36
C ASP A 155 7.63 -2.48 -20.30
N SER A 156 8.89 -2.14 -20.58
CA SER A 156 9.72 -1.29 -19.73
C SER A 156 9.14 0.12 -19.54
N SER A 157 8.06 0.46 -20.25
CA SER A 157 7.30 1.67 -20.02
C SER A 157 6.57 1.56 -18.68
N SER A 158 7.24 2.01 -17.61
CA SER A 158 6.58 2.33 -16.35
C SER A 158 5.47 3.34 -16.66
N THR A 159 4.23 2.87 -16.72
CA THR A 159 3.11 3.75 -17.04
C THR A 159 2.86 4.55 -15.78
N ILE A 160 3.45 5.74 -15.70
CA ILE A 160 2.98 6.77 -14.77
C ILE A 160 1.49 6.85 -15.01
N PRO A 161 0.63 6.65 -13.98
CA PRO A 161 -0.81 6.73 -14.16
C PRO A 161 -1.12 8.04 -14.87
N GLN A 162 -1.57 7.97 -16.12
CA GLN A 162 -1.94 9.18 -16.82
C GLN A 162 -3.07 9.81 -16.02
N TYR A 163 -2.84 11.02 -15.55
CA TYR A 163 -3.85 11.84 -14.92
C TYR A 163 -5.08 11.82 -15.82
N ARG A 164 -6.16 11.22 -15.34
CA ARG A 164 -7.48 11.59 -15.84
C ARG A 164 -7.82 12.87 -15.10
N PRO A 165 -7.98 14.01 -15.81
CA PRO A 165 -8.61 15.18 -15.23
C PRO A 165 -9.82 14.70 -14.44
N ARG A 166 -9.86 15.09 -13.17
CA ARG A 166 -11.06 14.86 -12.37
C ARG A 166 -12.08 15.82 -12.98
N GLU A 167 -12.78 15.34 -14.00
CA GLU A 167 -13.84 16.08 -14.69
C GLU A 167 -14.69 16.74 -13.62
N ASP A 168 -14.65 18.06 -13.67
CA ASP A 168 -15.49 19.03 -12.98
C ASP A 168 -16.13 18.48 -11.72
N ARG A 169 -15.34 18.44 -10.64
CA ARG A 169 -15.94 18.58 -9.32
C ARG A 169 -16.63 19.95 -9.38
N PRO A 170 -17.98 20.03 -9.38
CA PRO A 170 -18.64 21.32 -9.49
C PRO A 170 -18.07 22.17 -8.39
N SER A 171 -17.44 23.29 -8.78
CA SER A 171 -17.00 24.27 -7.80
C SER A 171 -18.25 24.61 -7.02
N SER A 172 -18.24 24.32 -5.72
CA SER A 172 -19.09 25.05 -4.80
C SER A 172 -18.54 26.49 -4.72
N SER A 173 -18.59 27.20 -5.86
CA SER A 173 -18.79 28.63 -5.88
C SER A 173 -20.21 28.82 -5.37
N SER A 174 -20.35 28.77 -4.06
CA SER A 174 -21.46 29.41 -3.39
C SER A 174 -21.40 30.87 -3.82
N ASP A 175 -22.34 31.23 -4.69
CA ASP A 175 -22.67 32.57 -5.15
C ASP A 175 -23.31 33.36 -3.99
N ALA A 176 -22.63 33.38 -2.84
CA ALA A 176 -22.96 34.22 -1.70
C ALA A 176 -22.12 35.48 -1.87
N GLY A 177 -22.75 36.52 -2.43
CA GLY A 177 -22.17 37.86 -2.53
C GLY A 177 -21.62 38.37 -1.20
N PRO A 178 -20.85 39.47 -1.22
CA PRO A 178 -20.20 40.00 -0.03
C PRO A 178 -21.25 40.49 0.97
N GLN A 179 -21.64 39.62 1.92
CA GLN A 179 -22.38 40.07 3.09
C GLN A 179 -21.43 40.90 3.94
N SER A 180 -21.84 42.15 4.12
CA SER A 180 -21.21 43.20 4.89
C SER A 180 -20.59 42.71 6.21
N ILE A 181 -19.34 43.09 6.43
CA ILE A 181 -18.57 42.94 7.68
C ILE A 181 -19.22 43.66 8.89
N VAL A 182 -20.35 44.35 8.70
CA VAL A 182 -20.99 45.23 9.70
C VAL A 182 -21.86 44.48 10.72
N ALA A 183 -22.23 43.21 10.48
CA ALA A 183 -23.09 42.45 11.40
C ALA A 183 -22.37 41.81 12.61
N ALA A 184 -21.05 42.00 12.75
CA ALA A 184 -20.25 41.39 13.82
C ALA A 184 -20.20 42.20 15.14
N MET A 185 -20.95 43.29 15.28
CA MET A 185 -20.96 44.15 16.49
C MET A 185 -22.19 43.93 17.39
N ALA A 186 -22.57 42.67 17.67
CA ALA A 186 -23.51 42.38 18.75
C ALA A 186 -22.74 42.23 20.08
N PRO A 187 -23.17 42.90 21.18
CA PRO A 187 -22.45 42.89 22.44
C PRO A 187 -22.41 41.49 23.08
N SER A 188 -21.21 41.13 23.55
CA SER A 188 -20.88 39.85 24.15
C SER A 188 -21.73 39.54 25.39
N VAL A 189 -22.43 38.40 25.37
CA VAL A 189 -23.06 37.84 26.57
C VAL A 189 -21.96 37.54 27.61
N PRO A 190 -22.09 37.98 28.87
CA PRO A 190 -21.11 37.68 29.91
C PRO A 190 -21.00 36.18 30.14
N ARG A 191 -19.78 35.65 29.99
CA ARG A 191 -19.45 34.25 30.20
C ARG A 191 -19.59 33.91 31.69
N GLU A 192 -20.67 33.21 32.04
CA GLU A 192 -20.95 32.75 33.40
C GLU A 192 -19.79 31.87 33.90
N LYS A 193 -19.13 32.32 34.98
CA LYS A 193 -17.98 31.64 35.58
C LYS A 193 -18.45 30.30 36.16
N ARG A 194 -18.14 29.19 35.45
CA ARG A 194 -18.27 27.83 35.98
C ARG A 194 -17.53 27.72 37.32
N LYS A 195 -18.28 27.60 38.42
CA LYS A 195 -17.76 27.28 39.75
C LYS A 195 -17.07 25.92 39.67
N ARG A 196 -15.78 25.86 40.02
CA ARG A 196 -15.03 24.60 40.16
C ARG A 196 -15.68 23.75 41.27
N PRO A 197 -15.90 22.45 41.07
CA PRO A 197 -16.35 21.57 42.15
C PRO A 197 -15.25 21.51 43.22
N LYS A 198 -15.63 21.70 44.48
CA LYS A 198 -14.74 21.57 45.64
C LYS A 198 -14.25 20.12 45.75
N LEU A 199 -12.93 19.96 45.84
CA LEU A 199 -12.28 18.72 46.29
C LEU A 199 -12.92 18.31 47.61
N ARG A 200 -13.45 17.09 47.70
CA ARG A 200 -13.89 16.52 48.98
C ARG A 200 -12.66 16.01 49.71
N ASP A 201 -12.49 16.49 50.92
CA ASP A 201 -11.46 16.10 51.86
C ASP A 201 -11.50 14.59 52.13
N ALA A 202 -10.32 13.98 52.16
CA ALA A 202 -10.11 12.63 52.64
C ALA A 202 -10.47 12.56 54.13
N LYS A 203 -11.34 11.63 54.52
CA LYS A 203 -11.51 11.23 55.92
C LYS A 203 -10.48 10.17 56.28
N PRO A 204 -9.71 10.32 57.36
CA PRO A 204 -9.01 9.22 57.99
C PRO A 204 -9.94 8.55 59.01
N VAL A 205 -10.10 7.23 58.92
CA VAL A 205 -10.31 6.31 60.05
C VAL A 205 -9.63 5.01 59.70
#